data_AF-A0A3N3ZYY6-F1
#
_entry.id   AF-A0A3N3ZYY6-F1
#
_cell.length_a   1.000
_cell.length_b   1.000
_cell.length_c   1.000
_cell.angle_alpha   90.00
_cell.angle_beta   90.00
_cell.angle_gamma   90.00
#
_symmetry.space_group_name_H-M   'P 1'
#
loop_
_entity.id
_entity.type
_entity.pdbx_description
1 polymer ?
#
loop_
_entity_poly.entity_id
_entity_poly.type
_entity_poly.pdbx_seq_one_letter_code
_entity_poly.pdbx_strand_id
1 'polypeptide(L)'
;MSMTAPSAAQVSHSVAAQATAQHALGHRSIWRVLVLLVVALLTSSTLAATSQTSASAATAIDAKHAAEGGSSGWMGPPVTAERCGLAQGGCVRGYRRAIILWSPRTGAKVVSGATLSSYLKHGREGGTLGYPTADKACGLRDGACWQPFQRGRIYWSPGNGAHPVNGATYSAWDAQKRASGPLGYPTTDKGCGSSGCSQSFERGRITWTAGGGTRTHRSTDQASSVFVLVNKRRPLNPKTHVPGDLRATSGIYLRDPAADAWDRMRGDASAQGVALTAISGYRSYSTQSSLYNGYVNQYGQAQADLISARPGYSEHQTGLTVDVGNPNGACALQACFETTPAGRWIANNGWKYGFIIRYPKGHTATTGYAYEPWHLRYVGTKTSTSLHNSGYVTYEGYLGQPKAPTY
;
A
#
# COMPACT_ATOMS: atom_id res chain seq x y z
N MET A 1 1.24 47.87 -52.61
CA MET A 1 2.50 47.13 -52.86
C MET A 1 2.46 45.91 -51.95
N SER A 2 2.02 44.75 -52.44
CA SER A 2 2.78 43.78 -53.26
C SER A 2 3.49 42.77 -52.33
N MET A 3 3.02 41.51 -52.25
CA MET A 3 3.49 40.34 -53.04
C MET A 3 4.85 39.80 -52.52
N THR A 4 5.14 38.49 -52.42
CA THR A 4 4.39 37.25 -52.71
C THR A 4 5.07 36.06 -52.03
N ALA A 5 4.34 34.95 -51.85
CA ALA A 5 4.90 33.59 -51.77
C ALA A 5 4.55 32.84 -53.08
N PRO A 6 4.83 31.52 -53.29
CA PRO A 6 5.64 30.56 -52.52
C PRO A 6 6.66 29.83 -53.44
N SER A 7 7.10 28.63 -53.08
CA SER A 7 7.35 27.56 -54.07
C SER A 7 7.14 26.18 -53.46
N ALA A 8 6.57 25.26 -54.24
CA ALA A 8 6.41 23.84 -53.94
C ALA A 8 6.35 23.05 -55.25
N ALA A 9 6.79 21.79 -55.24
CA ALA A 9 6.69 20.90 -56.40
C ALA A 9 6.27 19.50 -55.95
N GLN A 10 5.15 19.03 -56.49
CA GLN A 10 4.76 17.62 -56.48
C GLN A 10 5.26 16.96 -57.76
N VAL A 11 5.44 15.63 -57.75
CA VAL A 11 5.29 14.83 -58.96
C VAL A 11 4.34 13.68 -58.66
N SER A 12 3.33 13.53 -59.50
CA SER A 12 2.36 12.44 -59.46
C SER A 12 2.10 11.97 -60.88
N HIS A 13 2.04 10.65 -61.11
CA HIS A 13 1.44 10.11 -62.32
C HIS A 13 0.61 8.87 -62.01
N SER A 14 -0.52 8.78 -62.70
CA SER A 14 -1.56 7.75 -62.60
C SER A 14 -1.73 7.04 -63.94
N VAL A 15 -2.06 5.75 -63.92
CA VAL A 15 -2.82 5.09 -65.00
C VAL A 15 -3.83 4.12 -64.37
N ALA A 16 -4.99 3.95 -64.99
CA ALA A 16 -6.07 3.02 -64.62
C ALA A 16 -6.84 2.57 -65.89
N ALA A 17 -7.92 1.79 -65.72
CA ALA A 17 -8.73 1.09 -66.76
C ALA A 17 -8.04 -0.19 -67.32
N GLN A 18 -8.67 -1.39 -67.41
CA GLN A 18 -9.95 -1.85 -68.00
C GLN A 18 -9.94 -1.91 -69.54
N ALA A 19 -10.52 -2.91 -70.23
CA ALA A 19 -11.17 -4.18 -69.83
C ALA A 19 -10.36 -5.38 -70.41
N THR A 20 -10.81 -6.53 -70.96
CA THR A 20 -12.08 -7.25 -71.31
C THR A 20 -11.65 -8.72 -71.64
N ALA A 21 -12.44 -9.76 -71.93
CA ALA A 21 -13.76 -10.32 -71.57
C ALA A 21 -14.00 -11.58 -72.46
N GLN A 22 -14.83 -12.54 -72.01
CA GLN A 22 -15.52 -13.64 -72.76
C GLN A 22 -14.86 -15.02 -73.09
N HIS A 23 -15.62 -16.06 -72.68
CA HIS A 23 -15.90 -17.39 -73.27
C HIS A 23 -14.82 -18.38 -73.77
N ALA A 24 -14.82 -19.56 -73.13
CA ALA A 24 -14.98 -20.86 -73.82
C ALA A 24 -15.65 -21.90 -72.89
N LEU A 25 -16.53 -22.76 -73.44
CA LEU A 25 -17.08 -23.96 -72.78
C LEU A 25 -16.85 -25.16 -73.70
N GLY A 26 -16.45 -26.31 -73.14
CA GLY A 26 -16.20 -27.56 -73.89
C GLY A 26 -16.66 -28.78 -73.09
N HIS A 27 -17.18 -29.80 -73.78
CA HIS A 27 -18.00 -30.87 -73.16
C HIS A 27 -17.60 -32.27 -73.65
N ARG A 28 -17.66 -33.26 -72.74
CA ARG A 28 -17.91 -34.71 -72.96
C ARG A 28 -16.83 -35.54 -73.69
N SER A 29 -16.37 -36.60 -73.03
CA SER A 29 -16.58 -38.04 -73.40
C SER A 29 -15.58 -38.92 -72.63
N ILE A 30 -16.00 -39.73 -71.66
CA ILE A 30 -16.51 -41.11 -71.84
C ILE A 30 -15.48 -42.05 -72.48
N TRP A 31 -14.88 -42.92 -71.65
CA TRP A 31 -14.58 -44.31 -71.99
C TRP A 31 -14.99 -45.20 -70.80
N ARG A 32 -15.53 -46.39 -71.08
CA ARG A 32 -15.93 -47.41 -70.09
C ARG A 32 -15.21 -48.71 -70.41
N VAL A 33 -14.68 -49.38 -69.40
CA VAL A 33 -14.48 -50.84 -69.40
C VAL A 33 -14.88 -51.35 -68.01
N LEU A 34 -15.80 -52.33 -67.96
CA LEU A 34 -16.02 -53.16 -66.77
C LEU A 34 -15.22 -54.45 -66.92
N VAL A 35 -14.89 -55.11 -65.80
CA VAL A 35 -15.23 -56.53 -65.56
C VAL A 35 -14.81 -56.92 -64.13
N LEU A 36 -15.68 -57.71 -63.46
CA LEU A 36 -15.51 -58.70 -62.36
C LEU A 36 -14.24 -58.62 -61.46
N LEU A 37 -14.32 -58.84 -60.14
CA LEU A 37 -14.99 -59.99 -59.50
C LEU A 37 -15.26 -59.74 -57.99
N VAL A 38 -16.22 -60.44 -57.40
CA VAL A 38 -16.46 -60.46 -55.94
C VAL A 38 -15.75 -61.66 -55.33
N VAL A 39 -14.84 -61.44 -54.38
CA VAL A 39 -14.37 -62.46 -53.43
C VAL A 39 -14.33 -61.84 -52.03
N ALA A 40 -15.27 -62.24 -51.18
CA ALA A 40 -15.22 -61.92 -49.76
C ALA A 40 -14.42 -63.00 -49.02
N LEU A 41 -13.21 -62.67 -48.58
CA LEU A 41 -12.39 -63.50 -47.70
C LEU A 41 -12.24 -62.82 -46.34
N LEU A 42 -12.89 -63.40 -45.33
CA LEU A 42 -12.86 -62.93 -43.95
C LEU A 42 -11.50 -63.26 -43.30
N THR A 43 -10.53 -62.37 -43.47
CA THR A 43 -9.34 -62.36 -42.61
C THR A 43 -9.71 -61.77 -41.25
N SER A 44 -9.86 -62.63 -40.24
CA SER A 44 -10.10 -62.25 -38.85
C SER A 44 -8.87 -61.61 -38.22
N SER A 45 -8.49 -60.44 -38.72
CA SER A 45 -7.44 -59.59 -38.16
C SER A 45 -7.87 -59.12 -36.77
N THR A 46 -7.41 -59.81 -35.74
CA THR A 46 -7.53 -59.37 -34.34
C THR A 46 -6.64 -58.14 -34.12
N LEU A 47 -7.15 -56.99 -34.55
CA LEU A 47 -6.67 -55.69 -34.10
C LEU A 47 -6.79 -55.64 -32.58
N ALA A 48 -5.68 -55.91 -31.90
CA ALA A 48 -5.55 -55.64 -30.47
C ALA A 48 -5.87 -54.16 -30.28
N ALA A 49 -6.98 -53.87 -29.62
CA ALA A 49 -7.41 -52.50 -29.35
C ALA A 49 -6.38 -51.86 -28.42
N THR A 50 -5.42 -51.16 -29.00
CA THR A 50 -4.46 -50.34 -28.26
C THR A 50 -5.26 -49.28 -27.54
N SER A 51 -5.42 -49.46 -26.23
CA SER A 51 -6.07 -48.49 -25.35
C SER A 51 -5.33 -47.17 -25.47
N GLN A 52 -5.84 -46.27 -26.33
CA GLN A 52 -5.31 -44.92 -26.45
C GLN A 52 -5.58 -44.22 -25.12
N THR A 53 -4.57 -44.21 -24.24
CA THR A 53 -4.49 -43.31 -23.10
C THR A 53 -4.45 -41.91 -23.68
N SER A 54 -5.63 -41.31 -23.81
CA SER A 54 -5.85 -39.96 -24.29
C SER A 54 -5.26 -38.96 -23.30
N ALA A 55 -3.96 -38.72 -23.44
CA ALA A 55 -3.26 -37.64 -22.76
C ALA A 55 -3.99 -36.34 -23.09
N SER A 56 -4.78 -35.84 -22.13
CA SER A 56 -5.55 -34.61 -22.29
C SER A 56 -4.59 -33.48 -22.62
N ALA A 57 -4.86 -32.76 -23.72
CA ALA A 57 -4.05 -31.61 -24.12
C ALA A 57 -3.91 -30.64 -22.95
N ALA A 58 -2.65 -30.33 -22.57
CA ALA A 58 -2.34 -29.62 -21.34
C ALA A 58 -3.10 -28.29 -21.26
N THR A 59 -3.89 -28.10 -20.20
CA THR A 59 -4.71 -26.89 -20.07
C THR A 59 -3.84 -25.69 -19.72
N ALA A 60 -4.41 -24.49 -19.81
CA ALA A 60 -3.75 -23.29 -19.30
C ALA A 60 -3.49 -23.36 -17.78
N ILE A 61 -4.20 -24.23 -17.04
CA ILE A 61 -3.92 -24.51 -15.63
C ILE A 61 -2.72 -25.46 -15.48
N ASP A 62 -2.61 -26.51 -16.31
CA ASP A 62 -1.41 -27.37 -16.36
C ASP A 62 -0.15 -26.55 -16.68
N ALA A 63 -0.22 -25.69 -17.69
CA ALA A 63 0.89 -24.80 -18.06
C ALA A 63 1.31 -23.86 -16.91
N LYS A 64 0.34 -23.30 -16.17
CA LYS A 64 0.64 -22.46 -14.99
C LYS A 64 1.15 -23.28 -13.80
N HIS A 65 0.72 -24.52 -13.63
CA HIS A 65 1.26 -25.42 -12.59
C HIS A 65 2.71 -25.82 -12.90
N ALA A 66 3.02 -26.18 -14.14
CA ALA A 66 4.38 -26.47 -14.61
C ALA A 66 5.32 -25.27 -14.40
N ALA A 67 4.87 -24.05 -14.76
CA ALA A 67 5.62 -22.81 -14.54
C ALA A 67 5.87 -22.46 -13.05
N GLU A 68 5.19 -23.13 -12.11
CA GLU A 68 5.36 -22.99 -10.65
C GLU A 68 6.13 -24.19 -10.04
N GLY A 69 6.80 -24.99 -10.88
CA GLY A 69 7.58 -26.18 -10.49
C GLY A 69 6.82 -27.51 -10.58
N GLY A 70 5.57 -27.51 -11.05
CA GLY A 70 4.77 -28.72 -11.22
C GLY A 70 4.55 -29.49 -9.92
N SER A 71 4.45 -30.82 -10.01
CA SER A 71 4.17 -31.69 -8.87
C SER A 71 5.28 -31.71 -7.80
N SER A 72 6.52 -31.37 -8.18
CA SER A 72 7.67 -31.21 -7.26
C SER A 72 7.78 -29.79 -6.70
N GLY A 73 7.00 -28.85 -7.22
CA GLY A 73 6.96 -27.46 -6.79
C GLY A 73 6.20 -27.24 -5.48
N TRP A 74 6.19 -25.99 -5.01
CA TRP A 74 5.66 -25.63 -3.68
C TRP A 74 4.15 -25.88 -3.49
N MET A 75 3.40 -26.05 -4.59
CA MET A 75 1.99 -26.44 -4.57
C MET A 75 1.76 -27.95 -4.38
N GLY A 76 2.75 -28.77 -4.72
CA GLY A 76 2.61 -30.23 -4.87
C GLY A 76 1.81 -30.63 -6.12
N PRO A 77 1.47 -31.92 -6.27
CA PRO A 77 0.53 -32.38 -7.30
C PRO A 77 -0.89 -31.82 -7.08
N PRO A 78 -1.77 -31.85 -8.11
CA PRO A 78 -3.17 -31.52 -7.95
C PRO A 78 -3.85 -32.39 -6.87
N VAL A 79 -4.75 -31.78 -6.09
CA VAL A 79 -5.62 -32.49 -5.13
C VAL A 79 -7.09 -32.52 -5.57
N THR A 80 -7.41 -31.91 -6.72
CA THR A 80 -8.69 -32.08 -7.42
C THR A 80 -8.44 -32.26 -8.91
N ALA A 81 -9.38 -32.88 -9.61
CA ALA A 81 -9.52 -32.68 -11.06
C ALA A 81 -9.74 -31.20 -11.39
N GLU A 82 -9.53 -30.80 -12.65
CA GLU A 82 -9.94 -29.49 -13.14
C GLU A 82 -11.47 -29.42 -13.24
N ARG A 83 -12.07 -28.33 -12.78
CA ARG A 83 -13.50 -28.05 -12.95
C ARG A 83 -13.70 -26.76 -13.72
N CYS A 84 -14.13 -26.90 -14.97
CA CYS A 84 -14.60 -25.82 -15.82
C CYS A 84 -16.10 -25.54 -15.62
N GLY A 85 -16.65 -24.57 -16.37
CA GLY A 85 -18.05 -24.16 -16.23
C GLY A 85 -18.30 -23.17 -15.09
N LEU A 86 -17.25 -22.52 -14.58
CA LEU A 86 -17.39 -21.44 -13.61
C LEU A 86 -17.97 -20.18 -14.27
N ALA A 87 -18.41 -19.22 -13.44
CA ALA A 87 -18.90 -17.92 -13.91
C ALA A 87 -17.93 -17.28 -14.93
N GLN A 88 -18.45 -16.68 -16.00
CA GLN A 88 -17.66 -16.14 -17.13
C GLN A 88 -16.81 -17.18 -17.89
N GLY A 89 -17.20 -18.47 -17.84
CA GLY A 89 -16.57 -19.54 -18.63
C GLY A 89 -15.20 -19.98 -18.13
N GLY A 90 -14.91 -19.79 -16.84
CA GLY A 90 -13.61 -20.14 -16.24
C GLY A 90 -13.49 -21.59 -15.77
N CYS A 91 -12.28 -21.94 -15.33
CA CYS A 91 -11.91 -23.23 -14.76
C CYS A 91 -11.09 -23.04 -13.47
N VAL A 92 -11.09 -24.05 -12.58
CA VAL A 92 -10.27 -24.08 -11.37
C VAL A 92 -9.71 -25.48 -11.12
N ARG A 93 -8.48 -25.55 -10.59
CA ARG A 93 -7.90 -26.78 -10.02
C ARG A 93 -7.32 -26.50 -8.63
N GLY A 94 -7.55 -27.43 -7.70
CA GLY A 94 -7.07 -27.36 -6.33
C GLY A 94 -5.72 -28.02 -6.13
N TYR A 95 -4.90 -27.43 -5.25
CA TYR A 95 -3.58 -27.92 -4.83
C TYR A 95 -3.48 -27.84 -3.29
N ARG A 96 -2.52 -28.54 -2.68
CA ARG A 96 -2.42 -28.65 -1.20
C ARG A 96 -2.31 -27.28 -0.48
N ARG A 97 -1.80 -26.24 -1.14
CA ARG A 97 -1.54 -24.91 -0.55
C ARG A 97 -2.14 -23.73 -1.36
N ALA A 98 -2.86 -24.03 -2.44
CA ALA A 98 -3.27 -23.04 -3.44
C ALA A 98 -4.46 -23.52 -4.29
N ILE A 99 -5.04 -22.61 -5.06
CA ILE A 99 -5.81 -22.95 -6.26
C ILE A 99 -5.22 -22.19 -7.46
N ILE A 100 -5.32 -22.79 -8.65
CA ILE A 100 -5.15 -22.05 -9.91
C ILE A 100 -6.55 -21.83 -10.47
N LEU A 101 -6.90 -20.57 -10.78
CA LEU A 101 -8.07 -20.25 -11.59
C LEU A 101 -7.62 -19.81 -12.97
N TRP A 102 -8.39 -20.17 -13.99
CA TRP A 102 -8.31 -19.64 -15.34
C TRP A 102 -9.64 -19.00 -15.74
N SER A 103 -9.59 -17.91 -16.50
CA SER A 103 -10.72 -17.41 -17.28
C SER A 103 -10.23 -16.90 -18.64
N PRO A 104 -11.08 -16.84 -19.68
CA PRO A 104 -10.71 -16.28 -20.98
C PRO A 104 -10.16 -14.84 -20.90
N ARG A 105 -10.58 -14.07 -19.89
CA ARG A 105 -10.20 -12.65 -19.71
C ARG A 105 -8.93 -12.45 -18.87
N THR A 106 -8.54 -13.41 -18.02
CA THR A 106 -7.42 -13.25 -17.07
C THR A 106 -6.27 -14.23 -17.31
N GLY A 107 -6.48 -15.26 -18.13
CA GLY A 107 -5.62 -16.44 -18.17
C GLY A 107 -5.55 -17.14 -16.79
N ALA A 108 -4.60 -18.07 -16.67
CA ALA A 108 -4.38 -18.80 -15.42
C ALA A 108 -3.60 -17.95 -14.41
N LYS A 109 -3.99 -18.00 -13.13
CA LYS A 109 -3.35 -17.32 -11.99
C LYS A 109 -3.49 -18.14 -10.71
N VAL A 110 -2.48 -18.08 -9.85
CA VAL A 110 -2.41 -18.76 -8.56
C VAL A 110 -2.98 -17.88 -7.45
N VAL A 111 -3.81 -18.45 -6.57
CA VAL A 111 -4.25 -17.82 -5.31
C VAL A 111 -3.87 -18.73 -4.14
N SER A 112 -3.11 -18.24 -3.15
CA SER A 112 -2.49 -19.08 -2.11
C SER A 112 -2.37 -18.43 -0.73
N GLY A 113 -2.29 -19.27 0.32
CA GLY A 113 -2.13 -18.83 1.71
C GLY A 113 -3.31 -18.00 2.24
N ALA A 114 -3.05 -17.02 3.10
CA ALA A 114 -4.11 -16.16 3.67
C ALA A 114 -4.93 -15.41 2.59
N THR A 115 -4.31 -15.06 1.46
CA THR A 115 -5.01 -14.50 0.29
C THR A 115 -6.06 -15.46 -0.26
N LEU A 116 -5.76 -16.77 -0.29
CA LEU A 116 -6.74 -17.78 -0.66
C LEU A 116 -7.87 -17.85 0.37
N SER A 117 -7.57 -17.96 1.66
CA SER A 117 -8.60 -18.03 2.71
C SER A 117 -9.57 -16.84 2.65
N SER A 118 -9.05 -15.63 2.43
CA SER A 118 -9.85 -14.42 2.21
C SER A 118 -10.65 -14.48 0.91
N TYR A 119 -10.08 -14.94 -0.21
CA TYR A 119 -10.79 -15.12 -1.48
C TYR A 119 -11.94 -16.15 -1.39
N LEU A 120 -11.73 -17.26 -0.65
CA LEU A 120 -12.77 -18.27 -0.42
C LEU A 120 -13.93 -17.68 0.40
N LYS A 121 -13.62 -16.99 1.51
CA LYS A 121 -14.60 -16.31 2.37
C LYS A 121 -15.46 -15.30 1.60
N HIS A 122 -14.89 -14.59 0.64
CA HIS A 122 -15.57 -13.52 -0.10
C HIS A 122 -16.25 -13.96 -1.41
N GLY A 123 -16.52 -15.28 -1.55
CA GLY A 123 -17.34 -15.85 -2.63
C GLY A 123 -16.59 -16.22 -3.91
N ARG A 124 -15.24 -16.24 -3.89
CA ARG A 124 -14.40 -16.59 -5.04
C ARG A 124 -14.73 -15.77 -6.31
N GLU A 125 -14.73 -16.39 -7.48
CA GLU A 125 -14.97 -15.77 -8.79
C GLU A 125 -16.39 -15.19 -8.95
N GLY A 126 -17.41 -15.86 -8.38
CA GLY A 126 -18.78 -15.33 -8.34
C GLY A 126 -18.97 -14.19 -7.32
N GLY A 127 -18.07 -14.10 -6.33
CA GLY A 127 -18.16 -13.20 -5.18
C GLY A 127 -17.88 -11.73 -5.47
N THR A 128 -17.37 -11.00 -4.48
CA THR A 128 -17.18 -9.53 -4.58
C THR A 128 -15.89 -9.09 -5.28
N LEU A 129 -15.02 -10.03 -5.67
CA LEU A 129 -13.71 -9.76 -6.26
C LEU A 129 -13.61 -10.14 -7.75
N GLY A 130 -14.31 -11.20 -8.19
CA GLY A 130 -14.07 -11.78 -9.51
C GLY A 130 -12.73 -12.52 -9.60
N TYR A 131 -12.32 -12.90 -10.80
CA TYR A 131 -11.06 -13.63 -11.01
C TYR A 131 -9.82 -12.82 -10.60
N PRO A 132 -8.74 -13.47 -10.12
CA PRO A 132 -7.42 -12.85 -10.03
C PRO A 132 -6.95 -12.36 -11.41
N THR A 133 -6.41 -11.13 -11.47
CA THR A 133 -5.90 -10.54 -12.72
C THR A 133 -4.37 -10.65 -12.84
N ALA A 134 -3.67 -10.77 -11.72
CA ALA A 134 -2.25 -11.11 -11.64
C ALA A 134 -2.01 -12.08 -10.47
N ASP A 135 -0.81 -12.67 -10.43
CA ASP A 135 -0.38 -13.47 -9.30
C ASP A 135 -0.05 -12.56 -8.09
N LYS A 136 0.13 -13.16 -6.91
CA LYS A 136 0.39 -12.43 -5.66
C LYS A 136 1.79 -11.83 -5.64
N ALA A 137 1.88 -10.50 -5.55
CA ALA A 137 3.13 -9.77 -5.38
C ALA A 137 3.42 -9.50 -3.89
N CYS A 138 4.68 -9.63 -3.48
CA CYS A 138 5.16 -9.37 -2.11
C CYS A 138 6.29 -8.33 -2.13
N GLY A 139 6.74 -7.89 -0.95
CA GLY A 139 7.78 -6.86 -0.83
C GLY A 139 7.25 -5.43 -0.72
N LEU A 140 6.00 -5.25 -0.26
CA LEU A 140 5.57 -3.96 0.27
C LEU A 140 6.22 -3.72 1.66
N ARG A 141 6.09 -2.49 2.20
CA ARG A 141 6.57 -2.14 3.55
C ARG A 141 6.07 -3.17 4.57
N ASP A 142 6.89 -3.49 5.57
CA ASP A 142 6.57 -4.46 6.62
C ASP A 142 6.42 -5.90 6.09
N GLY A 143 7.02 -6.22 4.94
CA GLY A 143 6.97 -7.55 4.31
C GLY A 143 5.60 -7.93 3.72
N ALA A 144 4.70 -6.97 3.58
CA ALA A 144 3.34 -7.21 3.14
C ALA A 144 3.24 -7.60 1.66
N CYS A 145 2.13 -8.25 1.31
CA CYS A 145 1.81 -8.75 -0.02
C CYS A 145 0.44 -8.24 -0.50
N TRP A 146 0.20 -8.31 -1.81
CA TRP A 146 -1.09 -8.00 -2.41
C TRP A 146 -1.35 -8.86 -3.65
N GLN A 147 -2.62 -9.06 -3.99
CA GLN A 147 -3.03 -9.67 -5.24
C GLN A 147 -4.23 -8.92 -5.84
N PRO A 148 -4.20 -8.56 -7.13
CA PRO A 148 -5.34 -7.92 -7.79
C PRO A 148 -6.33 -8.93 -8.36
N PHE A 149 -7.59 -8.53 -8.35
CA PHE A 149 -8.75 -9.25 -8.88
C PHE A 149 -9.58 -8.29 -9.74
N GLN A 150 -10.48 -8.80 -10.56
CA GLN A 150 -11.27 -8.01 -11.51
C GLN A 150 -11.99 -6.79 -10.90
N ARG A 151 -12.41 -6.86 -9.62
CA ARG A 151 -13.20 -5.83 -8.93
C ARG A 151 -12.54 -5.26 -7.66
N GLY A 152 -11.28 -5.59 -7.37
CA GLY A 152 -10.58 -5.10 -6.18
C GLY A 152 -9.21 -5.74 -5.97
N ARG A 153 -8.66 -5.62 -4.76
CA ARG A 153 -7.39 -6.26 -4.37
C ARG A 153 -7.52 -6.89 -3.00
N ILE A 154 -6.86 -8.03 -2.76
CA ILE A 154 -6.60 -8.51 -1.39
C ILE A 154 -5.20 -8.05 -0.99
N TYR A 155 -5.08 -7.42 0.18
CA TYR A 155 -3.80 -7.10 0.81
C TYR A 155 -3.61 -8.02 2.03
N TRP A 156 -2.42 -8.61 2.15
CA TRP A 156 -1.99 -9.31 3.37
C TRP A 156 -0.84 -8.54 4.01
N SER A 157 -0.90 -8.32 5.33
CA SER A 157 0.19 -7.69 6.09
C SER A 157 0.34 -8.34 7.48
N PRO A 158 1.57 -8.41 8.05
CA PRO A 158 1.80 -8.98 9.37
C PRO A 158 0.97 -8.30 10.47
N GLY A 159 0.49 -9.10 11.42
CA GLY A 159 -0.40 -8.67 12.51
C GLY A 159 -1.84 -8.33 12.09
N ASN A 160 -2.06 -7.87 10.86
CA ASN A 160 -3.38 -7.47 10.36
C ASN A 160 -4.13 -8.65 9.69
N GLY A 161 -3.44 -9.48 8.90
CA GLY A 161 -4.06 -10.56 8.12
C GLY A 161 -4.37 -10.16 6.67
N ALA A 162 -5.27 -10.91 5.99
CA ALA A 162 -5.58 -10.76 4.56
C ALA A 162 -7.00 -10.21 4.32
N HIS A 163 -7.10 -8.97 3.83
CA HIS A 163 -8.38 -8.26 3.63
C HIS A 163 -8.60 -7.79 2.20
N PRO A 164 -9.81 -7.93 1.64
CA PRO A 164 -10.17 -7.36 0.35
C PRO A 164 -10.49 -5.87 0.50
N VAL A 165 -10.07 -5.06 -0.47
CA VAL A 165 -10.50 -3.68 -0.65
C VAL A 165 -11.05 -3.56 -2.07
N ASN A 166 -12.33 -3.20 -2.20
CA ASN A 166 -13.06 -3.18 -3.48
C ASN A 166 -14.09 -2.04 -3.60
N GLY A 167 -14.51 -1.76 -4.84
CA GLY A 167 -15.48 -0.71 -5.16
C GLY A 167 -15.03 0.70 -4.74
N ALA A 168 -15.98 1.58 -4.38
CA ALA A 168 -15.69 2.97 -4.03
C ALA A 168 -14.71 3.13 -2.84
N THR A 169 -14.68 2.16 -1.92
CA THR A 169 -13.69 2.07 -0.83
C THR A 169 -12.26 1.92 -1.37
N TYR A 170 -12.08 1.09 -2.39
CA TYR A 170 -10.79 0.96 -3.08
C TYR A 170 -10.42 2.25 -3.79
N SER A 171 -11.32 2.83 -4.60
CA SER A 171 -11.04 4.06 -5.35
C SER A 171 -10.63 5.23 -4.45
N ALA A 172 -11.28 5.40 -3.30
CA ALA A 172 -10.93 6.43 -2.33
C ALA A 172 -9.56 6.18 -1.65
N TRP A 173 -9.18 4.93 -1.42
CA TRP A 173 -7.85 4.57 -0.89
C TRP A 173 -6.76 4.70 -1.97
N ASP A 174 -7.10 4.40 -3.23
CA ASP A 174 -6.19 4.47 -4.39
C ASP A 174 -5.71 5.91 -4.63
N ALA A 175 -6.65 6.85 -4.67
CA ALA A 175 -6.40 8.30 -4.74
C ALA A 175 -5.56 8.85 -3.57
N GLN A 176 -5.38 8.06 -2.49
CA GLN A 176 -4.59 8.40 -1.31
C GLN A 176 -3.29 7.58 -1.23
N LYS A 177 -2.79 7.03 -2.36
CA LYS A 177 -1.53 6.25 -2.46
C LYS A 177 -1.58 4.86 -1.77
N ARG A 178 -2.78 4.32 -1.49
CA ARG A 178 -2.98 2.98 -0.93
C ARG A 178 -2.22 2.79 0.40
N ALA A 179 -1.52 1.66 0.58
CA ALA A 179 -0.80 1.33 1.82
C ALA A 179 0.43 2.22 2.12
N SER A 180 0.99 2.85 1.08
CA SER A 180 2.03 3.89 1.20
C SER A 180 1.45 5.27 1.58
N GLY A 181 0.13 5.36 1.70
CA GLY A 181 -0.59 6.56 2.10
C GLY A 181 -0.83 6.67 3.61
N PRO A 182 -1.54 7.72 4.04
CA PRO A 182 -1.72 8.04 5.45
C PRO A 182 -2.47 6.95 6.22
N LEU A 183 -3.44 6.26 5.58
CA LEU A 183 -4.25 5.21 6.21
C LEU A 183 -3.48 3.91 6.51
N GLY A 184 -2.44 3.58 5.73
CA GLY A 184 -1.76 2.28 5.83
C GLY A 184 -2.55 1.11 5.24
N TYR A 185 -2.25 -0.10 5.73
CA TYR A 185 -2.93 -1.34 5.31
C TYR A 185 -4.37 -1.43 5.84
N PRO A 186 -5.27 -2.19 5.18
CA PRO A 186 -6.55 -2.55 5.77
C PRO A 186 -6.35 -3.45 7.00
N THR A 187 -7.18 -3.26 8.01
CA THR A 187 -7.17 -4.02 9.28
C THR A 187 -8.49 -4.76 9.55
N THR A 188 -9.48 -4.57 8.68
CA THR A 188 -10.71 -5.36 8.66
C THR A 188 -11.12 -5.66 7.22
N ASP A 189 -11.99 -6.65 7.06
CA ASP A 189 -12.85 -6.71 5.86
C ASP A 189 -13.81 -5.50 5.86
N LYS A 190 -14.44 -5.22 4.71
CA LYS A 190 -15.49 -4.19 4.63
C LYS A 190 -16.82 -4.73 5.13
N GLY A 191 -17.28 -4.23 6.28
CA GLY A 191 -18.64 -4.45 6.75
C GLY A 191 -19.62 -3.48 6.08
N CYS A 192 -20.85 -3.94 5.82
CA CYS A 192 -21.96 -3.12 5.32
C CYS A 192 -23.25 -3.48 6.07
N GLY A 193 -24.05 -2.46 6.40
CA GLY A 193 -25.37 -2.58 7.00
C GLY A 193 -26.32 -1.48 6.48
N SER A 194 -27.50 -1.34 7.10
CA SER A 194 -28.53 -0.38 6.67
C SER A 194 -28.07 1.07 6.61
N SER A 195 -27.16 1.49 7.49
CA SER A 195 -26.58 2.83 7.53
C SER A 195 -25.42 3.06 6.54
N GLY A 196 -24.96 2.02 5.85
CA GLY A 196 -23.86 2.07 4.88
C GLY A 196 -22.73 1.07 5.18
N CYS A 197 -21.56 1.31 4.58
CA CYS A 197 -20.37 0.47 4.70
C CYS A 197 -19.23 1.16 5.46
N SER A 198 -18.39 0.38 6.12
CA SER A 198 -17.15 0.83 6.77
C SER A 198 -16.04 -0.21 6.62
N GLN A 199 -14.81 0.24 6.38
CA GLN A 199 -13.61 -0.58 6.44
C GLN A 199 -12.50 0.17 7.19
N SER A 200 -11.86 -0.52 8.14
CA SER A 200 -10.78 0.04 8.94
C SER A 200 -9.41 -0.23 8.32
N PHE A 201 -8.49 0.68 8.59
CA PHE A 201 -7.09 0.67 8.18
C PHE A 201 -6.23 1.02 9.40
N GLU A 202 -4.92 0.80 9.32
CA GLU A 202 -3.98 1.00 10.45
C GLU A 202 -4.05 2.38 11.10
N ARG A 203 -4.37 3.42 10.32
CA ARG A 203 -4.38 4.84 10.72
C ARG A 203 -5.63 5.56 10.24
N GLY A 204 -6.78 4.88 10.28
CA GLY A 204 -8.09 5.47 10.03
C GLY A 204 -9.14 4.50 9.49
N ARG A 205 -10.19 5.02 8.88
CA ARG A 205 -11.23 4.22 8.22
C ARG A 205 -11.79 4.91 6.98
N ILE A 206 -12.36 4.13 6.07
CA ILE A 206 -13.17 4.63 4.96
C ILE A 206 -14.62 4.17 5.17
N THR A 207 -15.54 5.11 5.11
CA THR A 207 -16.99 4.87 5.18
C THR A 207 -17.68 5.22 3.87
N TRP A 208 -18.76 4.54 3.53
CA TRP A 208 -19.66 4.93 2.43
C TRP A 208 -21.11 4.89 2.91
N THR A 209 -21.92 5.88 2.55
CA THR A 209 -23.39 5.85 2.77
C THR A 209 -24.13 6.31 1.51
N ALA A 210 -25.36 5.85 1.29
CA ALA A 210 -26.10 6.11 0.05
C ALA A 210 -26.24 7.61 -0.27
N GLY A 211 -26.73 8.41 0.68
CA GLY A 211 -26.85 9.87 0.54
C GLY A 211 -25.58 10.67 0.88
N GLY A 212 -24.49 10.01 1.30
CA GLY A 212 -23.27 10.67 1.79
C GLY A 212 -22.00 10.41 0.99
N GLY A 213 -22.04 9.48 0.02
CA GLY A 213 -20.89 9.06 -0.75
C GLY A 213 -19.78 8.44 0.11
N THR A 214 -18.56 8.39 -0.43
CA THR A 214 -17.38 7.86 0.28
C THR A 214 -16.69 8.97 1.07
N ARG A 215 -16.45 8.74 2.37
CA ARG A 215 -15.70 9.63 3.25
C ARG A 215 -14.51 8.90 3.88
N THR A 216 -13.35 9.54 3.91
CA THR A 216 -12.15 9.03 4.59
C THR A 216 -11.96 9.75 5.93
N HIS A 217 -11.79 8.97 7.00
CA HIS A 217 -11.52 9.46 8.35
C HIS A 217 -10.08 9.06 8.68
N ARG A 218 -9.12 9.97 8.52
CA ARG A 218 -7.71 9.69 8.82
C ARG A 218 -7.40 9.99 10.28
N SER A 219 -6.72 9.08 10.95
CA SER A 219 -6.15 9.34 12.28
C SER A 219 -5.04 10.40 12.22
N THR A 220 -4.39 10.58 11.08
CA THR A 220 -3.41 11.65 10.84
C THR A 220 -3.99 13.07 10.91
N ASP A 221 -5.32 13.20 10.94
CA ASP A 221 -6.05 14.47 10.79
C ASP A 221 -6.90 14.76 12.05
N GLN A 222 -6.81 13.92 13.08
CA GLN A 222 -7.58 13.98 14.32
C GLN A 222 -6.65 14.39 15.48
N ALA A 223 -6.90 15.55 16.09
CA ALA A 223 -6.05 16.10 17.16
C ALA A 223 -5.81 15.14 18.34
N SER A 224 -6.81 14.34 18.69
CA SER A 224 -6.75 13.33 19.76
C SER A 224 -6.05 12.02 19.38
N SER A 225 -5.56 11.84 18.15
CA SER A 225 -4.89 10.60 17.74
C SER A 225 -3.39 10.61 18.00
N VAL A 226 -2.83 9.49 18.45
CA VAL A 226 -1.37 9.24 18.50
C VAL A 226 -0.72 9.44 17.11
N PHE A 227 -1.46 9.20 16.03
CA PHE A 227 -0.95 9.32 14.66
C PHE A 227 -1.08 10.72 14.04
N VAL A 228 -1.52 11.74 14.80
CA VAL A 228 -1.75 13.08 14.24
C VAL A 228 -0.49 13.67 13.63
N LEU A 229 -0.56 14.11 12.37
CA LEU A 229 0.54 14.82 11.71
C LEU A 229 0.28 16.32 11.81
N VAL A 230 0.97 16.97 12.74
CA VAL A 230 0.98 18.42 12.90
C VAL A 230 2.29 18.95 12.32
N ASN A 231 2.19 19.91 11.41
CA ASN A 231 3.35 20.62 10.86
C ASN A 231 2.86 21.95 10.27
N LYS A 232 3.74 22.75 9.66
CA LYS A 232 3.40 24.11 9.19
C LYS A 232 2.17 24.18 8.25
N ARG A 233 1.86 23.11 7.51
CA ARG A 233 0.68 23.02 6.62
C ARG A 233 -0.53 22.32 7.23
N ARG A 234 -0.41 21.83 8.46
CA ARG A 234 -1.38 20.96 9.15
C ARG A 234 -1.50 21.39 10.61
N PRO A 235 -2.33 22.40 10.93
CA PRO A 235 -2.61 22.73 12.32
C PRO A 235 -3.44 21.64 12.99
N LEU A 236 -3.45 21.64 14.32
CA LEU A 236 -4.47 20.94 15.11
C LEU A 236 -5.87 21.45 14.77
N ASN A 237 -6.85 20.55 14.87
CA ASN A 237 -8.26 20.85 14.71
C ASN A 237 -9.05 20.28 15.90
N PRO A 238 -9.60 21.14 16.80
CA PRO A 238 -9.49 22.60 16.80
C PRO A 238 -8.05 23.07 17.06
N LYS A 239 -7.69 24.28 16.61
CA LYS A 239 -6.34 24.85 16.83
C LYS A 239 -5.97 24.94 18.32
N THR A 240 -6.96 25.13 19.18
CA THR A 240 -6.85 25.22 20.64
C THR A 240 -6.97 23.87 21.36
N HIS A 241 -6.89 22.73 20.66
CA HIS A 241 -7.03 21.40 21.27
C HIS A 241 -6.11 21.19 22.48
N VAL A 242 -6.70 20.64 23.54
CA VAL A 242 -6.04 20.12 24.74
C VAL A 242 -6.35 18.62 24.81
N PRO A 243 -5.37 17.72 24.96
CA PRO A 243 -5.66 16.30 25.16
C PRO A 243 -6.33 16.04 26.52
N GLY A 244 -7.31 15.13 26.55
CA GLY A 244 -8.04 14.76 27.78
C GLY A 244 -7.35 13.70 28.63
N ASP A 245 -6.21 13.18 28.16
CA ASP A 245 -5.46 12.04 28.69
C ASP A 245 -4.01 12.44 29.08
N LEU A 246 -3.84 13.66 29.61
CA LEU A 246 -2.55 14.19 30.07
C LEU A 246 -2.20 13.71 31.48
N ARG A 247 -1.08 12.98 31.61
CA ARG A 247 -0.48 12.53 32.86
C ARG A 247 0.83 13.27 33.15
N ALA A 248 1.08 13.56 34.43
CA ALA A 248 2.39 14.04 34.88
C ALA A 248 3.41 12.89 34.88
N THR A 249 4.60 13.13 34.32
CA THR A 249 5.78 12.27 34.47
C THR A 249 7.04 13.14 34.43
N SER A 250 8.04 12.83 35.25
CA SER A 250 9.40 13.41 35.11
C SER A 250 9.48 14.94 35.16
N GLY A 251 8.53 15.62 35.82
CA GLY A 251 8.44 17.09 35.84
C GLY A 251 7.77 17.72 34.60
N ILE A 252 7.28 16.91 33.65
CA ILE A 252 6.50 17.34 32.48
C ILE A 252 5.12 16.68 32.47
N TYR A 253 4.26 17.11 31.54
CA TYR A 253 3.03 16.40 31.19
C TYR A 253 3.20 15.75 29.82
N LEU A 254 2.73 14.51 29.68
CA LEU A 254 2.61 13.79 28.41
C LEU A 254 1.24 13.11 28.36
N ARG A 255 0.76 12.74 27.18
CA ARG A 255 -0.40 11.86 27.07
C ARG A 255 -0.05 10.46 27.59
N ASP A 256 -0.96 9.79 28.29
CA ASP A 256 -0.74 8.46 28.89
C ASP A 256 0.11 7.48 28.06
N PRO A 257 -0.22 7.14 26.79
CA PRO A 257 0.58 6.19 26.02
C PRO A 257 1.98 6.69 25.66
N ALA A 258 2.20 8.01 25.63
CA ALA A 258 3.53 8.61 25.47
C ALA A 258 4.28 8.70 26.82
N ALA A 259 3.57 8.88 27.94
CA ALA A 259 4.13 8.81 29.28
C ALA A 259 4.64 7.39 29.61
N ASP A 260 3.84 6.35 29.35
CA ASP A 260 4.25 4.95 29.54
C ASP A 260 5.41 4.53 28.62
N ALA A 261 5.49 5.11 27.42
CA ALA A 261 6.64 4.93 26.54
C ALA A 261 7.89 5.63 27.10
N TRP A 262 7.74 6.88 27.58
CA TRP A 262 8.82 7.68 28.15
C TRP A 262 9.39 7.06 29.43
N ASP A 263 8.53 6.63 30.36
CA ASP A 263 8.94 6.06 31.64
C ASP A 263 9.71 4.74 31.46
N ARG A 264 9.27 3.85 30.55
CA ARG A 264 10.04 2.65 30.15
C ARG A 264 11.36 3.00 29.46
N MET A 265 11.34 3.94 28.51
CA MET A 265 12.54 4.34 27.78
C MET A 265 13.62 4.93 28.71
N ARG A 266 13.22 5.72 29.72
CA ARG A 266 14.13 6.21 30.77
C ARG A 266 14.65 5.09 31.66
N GLY A 267 13.79 4.15 32.07
CA GLY A 267 14.18 3.01 32.91
C GLY A 267 15.27 2.17 32.24
N ASP A 268 15.03 1.75 30.99
CA ASP A 268 15.97 0.93 30.22
C ASP A 268 17.27 1.67 29.88
N ALA A 269 17.21 2.99 29.63
CA ALA A 269 18.41 3.82 29.44
C ALA A 269 19.22 3.94 30.75
N SER A 270 18.55 4.17 31.88
CA SER A 270 19.17 4.26 33.20
C SER A 270 19.83 2.94 33.62
N ALA A 271 19.21 1.80 33.30
CA ALA A 271 19.79 0.47 33.49
C ALA A 271 21.05 0.23 32.63
N GLN A 272 21.26 1.03 31.57
CA GLN A 272 22.45 1.05 30.72
C GLN A 272 23.42 2.20 31.09
N GLY A 273 23.22 2.86 32.24
CA GLY A 273 24.05 3.98 32.70
C GLY A 273 23.79 5.32 32.00
N VAL A 274 22.74 5.43 31.17
CA VAL A 274 22.40 6.64 30.43
C VAL A 274 21.17 7.32 31.03
N ALA A 275 21.41 8.38 31.80
CA ALA A 275 20.33 9.22 32.33
C ALA A 275 19.75 10.15 31.24
N LEU A 276 18.42 10.16 31.10
CA LEU A 276 17.67 11.02 30.17
C LEU A 276 16.82 12.03 30.96
N THR A 277 17.03 13.32 30.72
CA THR A 277 16.31 14.41 31.42
C THR A 277 15.24 15.02 30.53
N ALA A 278 13.99 15.10 31.01
CA ALA A 278 12.94 15.85 30.31
C ALA A 278 13.18 17.36 30.43
N ILE A 279 13.11 18.10 29.32
CA ILE A 279 13.18 19.58 29.29
C ILE A 279 11.79 20.18 29.06
N SER A 280 11.02 19.62 28.12
CA SER A 280 9.68 20.10 27.78
C SER A 280 8.80 18.93 27.36
N GLY A 281 7.50 19.00 27.68
CA GLY A 281 6.50 18.00 27.31
C GLY A 281 5.34 18.64 26.56
N TYR A 282 4.11 18.40 27.04
CA TYR A 282 2.93 19.13 26.63
C TYR A 282 3.09 20.65 26.82
N ARG A 283 2.65 21.42 25.82
CA ARG A 283 2.66 22.89 25.83
C ARG A 283 1.34 23.40 25.27
N SER A 284 0.61 24.18 26.05
CA SER A 284 -0.71 24.67 25.65
C SER A 284 -0.66 25.66 24.47
N TYR A 285 -1.79 25.86 23.80
CA TYR A 285 -1.92 26.86 22.72
C TYR A 285 -1.50 28.27 23.15
N SER A 286 -1.93 28.72 24.34
CA SER A 286 -1.60 30.04 24.88
C SER A 286 -0.11 30.15 25.25
N THR A 287 0.47 29.10 25.85
CA THR A 287 1.91 29.04 26.13
C THR A 287 2.74 29.10 24.83
N GLN A 288 2.33 28.38 23.78
CA GLN A 288 2.99 28.46 22.47
C GLN A 288 2.80 29.84 21.81
N SER A 289 1.69 30.54 22.08
CA SER A 289 1.44 31.92 21.62
C SER A 289 2.42 32.91 22.23
N SER A 290 2.56 32.92 23.56
CA SER A 290 3.53 33.79 24.24
C SER A 290 4.98 33.48 23.82
N LEU A 291 5.33 32.20 23.71
CA LEU A 291 6.66 31.76 23.26
C LEU A 291 6.98 32.21 21.83
N TYR A 292 6.06 31.96 20.89
CA TYR A 292 6.25 32.34 19.49
C TYR A 292 6.34 33.86 19.32
N ASN A 293 5.48 34.63 19.99
CA ASN A 293 5.52 36.09 19.95
C ASN A 293 6.83 36.65 20.54
N GLY A 294 7.36 36.02 21.61
CA GLY A 294 8.69 36.34 22.14
C GLY A 294 9.80 36.19 21.09
N TYR A 295 9.82 35.08 20.35
CA TYR A 295 10.79 34.87 19.27
C TYR A 295 10.59 35.81 18.07
N VAL A 296 9.36 36.17 17.72
CA VAL A 296 9.09 37.18 16.68
C VAL A 296 9.66 38.54 17.09
N ASN A 297 9.46 38.94 18.35
CA ASN A 297 10.00 40.20 18.88
C ASN A 297 11.54 40.21 18.97
N GLN A 298 12.16 39.05 19.25
CA GLN A 298 13.61 38.95 19.43
C GLN A 298 14.40 38.75 18.12
N TYR A 299 13.85 37.99 17.16
CA TYR A 299 14.56 37.53 15.96
C TYR A 299 13.86 37.85 14.63
N GLY A 300 12.66 38.45 14.68
CA GLY A 300 11.81 38.64 13.51
C GLY A 300 11.11 37.35 13.06
N GLN A 301 10.02 37.51 12.31
CA GLN A 301 9.13 36.40 11.95
C GLN A 301 9.81 35.29 11.14
N ALA A 302 10.69 35.63 10.19
CA ALA A 302 11.33 34.64 9.34
C ALA A 302 12.23 33.65 10.11
N GLN A 303 12.94 34.13 11.14
CA GLN A 303 13.76 33.28 12.01
C GLN A 303 12.88 32.53 13.03
N ALA A 304 11.87 33.19 13.60
CA ALA A 304 10.91 32.54 14.49
C ALA A 304 10.20 31.35 13.82
N ASP A 305 9.80 31.50 12.56
CA ASP A 305 9.19 30.45 11.73
C ASP A 305 10.12 29.26 11.42
N LEU A 306 11.44 29.36 11.65
CA LEU A 306 12.41 28.26 11.46
C LEU A 306 12.69 27.47 12.75
N ILE A 307 12.64 28.13 13.91
CA ILE A 307 13.02 27.57 15.22
C ILE A 307 11.84 27.34 16.17
N SER A 308 10.63 27.79 15.82
CA SER A 308 9.46 27.64 16.68
C SER A 308 8.17 27.52 15.89
N ALA A 309 7.24 26.74 16.43
CA ALA A 309 5.94 26.55 15.84
C ALA A 309 4.99 27.72 16.15
N ARG A 310 4.29 28.21 15.12
CA ARG A 310 3.09 29.05 15.32
C ARG A 310 2.04 28.32 16.20
N PRO A 311 1.21 29.04 16.96
CA PRO A 311 0.18 28.43 17.81
C PRO A 311 -0.79 27.51 17.04
N GLY A 312 -1.07 26.33 17.60
CA GLY A 312 -1.85 25.28 16.93
C GLY A 312 -1.07 24.46 15.89
N TYR A 313 0.21 24.77 15.61
CA TYR A 313 1.09 24.02 14.69
C TYR A 313 2.26 23.33 15.42
N SER A 314 2.24 23.30 16.76
CA SER A 314 3.29 22.73 17.62
C SER A 314 2.98 21.29 17.99
N GLU A 315 3.92 20.37 17.77
CA GLU A 315 3.72 18.97 18.19
C GLU A 315 3.70 18.82 19.72
N HIS A 316 4.22 19.78 20.51
CA HIS A 316 4.05 19.80 21.96
C HIS A 316 2.58 19.90 22.39
N GLN A 317 1.74 20.60 21.63
CA GLN A 317 0.33 20.76 21.98
C GLN A 317 -0.46 19.43 21.82
N THR A 318 0.12 18.43 21.14
CA THR A 318 -0.43 17.07 21.12
C THR A 318 -0.21 16.31 22.43
N GLY A 319 0.74 16.73 23.29
CA GLY A 319 1.20 15.97 24.46
C GLY A 319 1.91 14.64 24.13
N LEU A 320 2.19 14.36 22.85
CA LEU A 320 2.90 13.16 22.38
C LEU A 320 4.42 13.40 22.25
N THR A 321 4.94 14.50 22.80
CA THR A 321 6.23 15.07 22.39
C THR A 321 7.05 15.47 23.60
N VAL A 322 8.32 15.08 23.63
CA VAL A 322 9.28 15.41 24.69
C VAL A 322 10.58 15.96 24.11
N ASP A 323 11.02 17.11 24.61
CA ASP A 323 12.39 17.61 24.43
C ASP A 323 13.29 16.98 25.50
N VAL A 324 14.42 16.39 25.10
CA VAL A 324 15.32 15.65 26.01
C VAL A 324 16.69 16.31 26.15
N GLY A 325 17.26 16.26 27.36
CA GLY A 325 18.59 16.74 27.69
C GLY A 325 19.42 15.74 28.49
N ASN A 326 20.66 16.14 28.78
CA ASN A 326 21.55 15.48 29.74
C ASN A 326 21.34 16.09 31.14
N PRO A 327 21.57 15.36 32.25
CA PRO A 327 21.38 15.89 33.60
C PRO A 327 22.20 17.14 33.95
N ASN A 328 23.35 17.34 33.30
CA ASN A 328 24.23 18.49 33.48
C ASN A 328 23.91 19.67 32.52
N GLY A 329 22.81 19.61 31.77
CA GLY A 329 22.42 20.65 30.80
C GLY A 329 23.29 20.75 29.55
N ALA A 330 24.36 19.95 29.41
CA ALA A 330 25.27 20.03 28.28
C ALA A 330 24.53 19.78 26.95
N CYS A 331 24.71 20.67 25.97
CA CYS A 331 24.00 20.67 24.68
C CYS A 331 22.46 20.61 24.76
N ALA A 332 21.84 21.02 25.87
CA ALA A 332 20.38 21.06 25.98
C ALA A 332 19.77 21.95 24.89
N LEU A 333 18.80 21.40 24.13
CA LEU A 333 18.15 22.05 22.98
C LEU A 333 19.12 22.55 21.89
N GLN A 334 20.26 21.87 21.70
CA GLN A 334 21.26 22.22 20.69
C GLN A 334 21.66 21.02 19.81
N ALA A 335 22.10 21.29 18.58
CA ALA A 335 22.46 20.23 17.63
C ALA A 335 23.56 19.29 18.15
N CYS A 336 24.50 19.79 18.98
CA CYS A 336 25.54 18.98 19.60
C CYS A 336 25.01 17.90 20.56
N PHE A 337 23.73 17.93 20.93
CA PHE A 337 23.06 16.85 21.67
C PHE A 337 23.19 15.49 20.97
N GLU A 338 23.28 15.46 19.63
CA GLU A 338 23.53 14.24 18.86
C GLU A 338 24.80 13.47 19.31
N THR A 339 25.76 14.18 19.91
CA THR A 339 27.05 13.63 20.32
C THR A 339 27.12 13.17 21.78
N THR A 340 26.12 13.47 22.62
CA THR A 340 26.14 13.16 24.06
C THR A 340 25.62 11.74 24.35
N PRO A 341 25.84 11.17 25.55
CA PRO A 341 25.35 9.82 25.89
C PRO A 341 23.84 9.68 25.70
N ALA A 342 23.05 10.67 26.14
CA ALA A 342 21.60 10.68 25.97
C ALA A 342 21.20 10.70 24.48
N GLY A 343 21.73 11.62 23.68
CA GLY A 343 21.37 11.74 22.26
C GLY A 343 21.77 10.52 21.42
N ARG A 344 22.97 9.97 21.65
CA ARG A 344 23.41 8.72 20.99
C ARG A 344 22.53 7.53 21.37
N TRP A 345 22.19 7.38 22.65
CA TRP A 345 21.32 6.29 23.10
C TRP A 345 19.92 6.41 22.50
N ILE A 346 19.36 7.64 22.48
CA ILE A 346 18.06 7.96 21.89
C ILE A 346 18.02 7.65 20.39
N ALA A 347 19.04 8.04 19.62
CA ALA A 347 19.10 7.77 18.19
C ALA A 347 19.07 6.26 17.88
N ASN A 348 19.74 5.45 18.71
CA ASN A 348 19.82 3.99 18.54
C ASN A 348 18.60 3.23 19.07
N ASN A 349 17.88 3.78 20.07
CA ASN A 349 16.87 3.03 20.84
C ASN A 349 15.45 3.62 20.85
N GLY A 350 15.26 4.93 20.65
CA GLY A 350 13.96 5.58 20.89
C GLY A 350 12.80 5.00 20.06
N TRP A 351 13.09 4.51 18.86
CA TRP A 351 12.12 3.86 17.98
C TRP A 351 11.52 2.57 18.58
N LYS A 352 12.26 1.86 19.45
CA LYS A 352 11.80 0.65 20.14
C LYS A 352 10.66 0.95 21.12
N TYR A 353 10.66 2.16 21.69
CA TYR A 353 9.67 2.63 22.68
C TYR A 353 8.49 3.38 22.05
N GLY A 354 8.55 3.70 20.75
CA GLY A 354 7.51 4.44 20.04
C GLY A 354 7.88 5.86 19.63
N PHE A 355 9.09 6.34 19.96
CA PHE A 355 9.55 7.69 19.66
C PHE A 355 10.34 7.77 18.34
N ILE A 356 10.26 8.91 17.66
CA ILE A 356 11.12 9.27 16.53
C ILE A 356 11.76 10.65 16.79
N ILE A 357 13.01 10.84 16.33
CA ILE A 357 13.61 12.18 16.21
C ILE A 357 12.83 12.90 15.12
N ARG A 358 12.03 13.90 15.50
CA ARG A 358 10.96 14.43 14.64
C ARG A 358 11.46 15.28 13.47
N TYR A 359 12.58 15.98 13.68
CA TYR A 359 13.20 16.90 12.73
C TYR A 359 14.67 16.50 12.47
N PRO A 360 14.90 15.51 11.58
CA PRO A 360 16.22 14.94 11.36
C PRO A 360 17.13 15.80 10.45
N LYS A 361 18.44 15.57 10.58
CA LYS A 361 19.51 16.33 9.93
C LYS A 361 19.34 16.37 8.41
N GLY A 362 19.41 17.56 7.82
CA GLY A 362 19.23 17.76 6.37
C GLY A 362 17.78 17.74 5.85
N HIS A 363 16.77 17.46 6.68
CA HIS A 363 15.38 17.31 6.24
C HIS A 363 14.48 18.55 6.44
N THR A 364 15.05 19.72 6.76
CA THR A 364 14.33 21.01 6.90
C THR A 364 13.44 21.35 5.70
N ALA A 365 13.88 21.06 4.47
CA ALA A 365 13.07 21.24 3.25
C ALA A 365 11.83 20.32 3.17
N THR A 366 11.67 19.37 4.10
CA THR A 366 10.53 18.44 4.23
C THR A 366 9.67 18.77 5.45
N THR A 367 10.28 18.99 6.62
CA THR A 367 9.59 19.22 7.90
C THR A 367 9.30 20.69 8.20
N GLY A 368 10.09 21.61 7.63
CA GLY A 368 10.09 23.05 7.91
C GLY A 368 10.97 23.49 9.07
N TYR A 369 11.44 22.59 9.93
CA TYR A 369 12.22 22.94 11.13
C TYR A 369 13.71 22.61 10.97
N ALA A 370 14.53 23.23 11.81
CA ALA A 370 15.96 22.93 11.90
C ALA A 370 16.24 21.47 12.33
N TYR A 371 17.51 21.09 12.50
CA TYR A 371 17.86 19.77 13.05
C TYR A 371 17.70 19.78 14.57
N GLU A 372 16.79 18.94 15.08
CA GLU A 372 16.46 18.88 16.51
C GLU A 372 16.63 17.45 17.07
N PRO A 373 17.88 16.98 17.33
CA PRO A 373 18.14 15.65 17.89
C PRO A 373 17.52 15.40 19.27
N TRP A 374 17.13 16.46 19.99
CA TRP A 374 16.48 16.39 21.29
C TRP A 374 14.96 16.18 21.22
N HIS A 375 14.33 16.49 20.08
CA HIS A 375 12.87 16.61 19.97
C HIS A 375 12.23 15.28 19.53
N LEU A 376 11.68 14.57 20.51
CA LEU A 376 11.15 13.22 20.31
C LEU A 376 9.63 13.22 20.25
N ARG A 377 9.10 12.71 19.13
CA ARG A 377 7.67 12.53 18.91
C ARG A 377 7.27 11.06 19.06
N TYR A 378 6.31 10.77 19.93
CA TYR A 378 5.67 9.47 20.06
C TYR A 378 4.65 9.22 18.95
N VAL A 379 4.81 8.09 18.25
CA VAL A 379 3.92 7.61 17.17
C VAL A 379 3.45 6.15 17.40
N GLY A 380 3.82 5.56 18.54
CA GLY A 380 3.56 4.16 18.90
C GLY A 380 4.53 3.17 18.25
N THR A 381 4.93 2.14 19.01
CA THR A 381 6.02 1.20 18.66
C THR A 381 5.90 0.56 17.27
N LYS A 382 4.69 0.17 16.82
CA LYS A 382 4.51 -0.38 15.45
C LYS A 382 4.92 0.64 14.37
N THR A 383 4.53 1.91 14.55
CA THR A 383 4.79 2.99 13.59
C THR A 383 6.26 3.39 13.57
N SER A 384 6.88 3.57 14.73
CA SER A 384 8.30 3.96 14.83
C SER A 384 9.23 2.84 14.35
N THR A 385 8.90 1.58 14.63
CA THR A 385 9.63 0.40 14.12
C THR A 385 9.48 0.26 12.60
N SER A 386 8.26 0.41 12.08
CA SER A 386 8.02 0.41 10.63
C SER A 386 8.76 1.56 9.94
N LEU A 387 8.75 2.78 10.52
CA LEU A 387 9.48 3.93 10.00
C LEU A 387 11.00 3.64 9.97
N HIS A 388 11.58 3.23 11.09
CA HIS A 388 13.01 2.86 11.19
C HIS A 388 13.41 1.82 10.15
N ASN A 389 12.63 0.74 10.01
CA ASN A 389 12.93 -0.36 9.08
C ASN A 389 12.62 -0.04 7.59
N SER A 390 11.89 1.05 7.30
CA SER A 390 11.40 1.36 5.96
C SER A 390 12.31 2.26 5.11
N GLY A 391 13.37 2.83 5.69
CA GLY A 391 14.20 3.84 5.04
C GLY A 391 13.55 5.23 4.91
N TYR A 392 12.32 5.43 5.38
CA TYR A 392 11.73 6.77 5.49
C TYR A 392 12.33 7.54 6.66
N VAL A 393 13.00 8.66 6.38
CA VAL A 393 13.66 9.48 7.43
C VAL A 393 12.69 10.42 8.15
N THR A 394 11.58 10.84 7.51
CA THR A 394 10.61 11.81 8.08
C THR A 394 9.21 11.22 8.22
N TYR A 395 8.44 11.71 9.20
CA TYR A 395 7.06 11.26 9.44
C TYR A 395 6.13 11.65 8.28
N GLU A 396 6.32 12.84 7.70
CA GLU A 396 5.68 13.27 6.45
C GLU A 396 5.88 12.24 5.33
N GLY A 397 7.13 11.81 5.09
CA GLY A 397 7.47 10.83 4.06
C GLY A 397 6.86 9.45 4.32
N TYR A 398 6.96 8.95 5.55
CA TYR A 398 6.40 7.67 5.98
C TYR A 398 4.86 7.59 5.82
N LEU A 399 4.16 8.71 6.03
CA LEU A 399 2.72 8.84 5.83
C LEU A 399 2.33 9.15 4.37
N GLY A 400 3.30 9.29 3.46
CA GLY A 400 3.08 9.66 2.06
C GLY A 400 2.54 11.09 1.86
N GLN A 401 2.67 11.95 2.87
CA GLN A 401 2.10 13.31 2.92
C GLN A 401 2.99 14.34 2.19
N PRO A 402 2.46 15.53 1.82
CA PRO A 402 3.26 16.60 1.25
C PRO A 402 4.29 17.17 2.23
N LYS A 403 5.40 17.70 1.69
CA LYS A 403 6.38 18.49 2.43
C LYS A 403 5.75 19.78 2.99
N ALA A 404 6.22 20.24 4.15
CA ALA A 404 5.76 21.45 4.84
C ALA A 404 6.92 22.39 5.24
N PRO A 405 7.76 22.86 4.28
CA PRO A 405 8.90 23.74 4.58
C PRO A 405 8.46 25.08 5.19
N THR A 406 7.33 25.61 4.73
CA THR A 406 6.70 26.86 5.15
C THR A 406 5.28 26.60 5.64
N TYR A 407 4.73 27.61 6.31
CA TYR A 407 3.28 27.81 6.43
C TYR A 407 2.63 28.03 5.05
#